data_AF-A0A966PN76-F1
#
_entry.id   AF-A0A966PN76-F1
#
_cell.length_a   1.000
_cell.length_b   1.000
_cell.length_c   1.000
_cell.angle_alpha   90.00
_cell.angle_beta   90.00
_cell.angle_gamma   90.00
#
_symmetry.space_group_name_H-M   'P 1'
#
loop_
_entity.id
_entity.type
_entity.pdbx_description
1 polymer ?
#
loop_
_entity_poly.entity_id
_entity_poly.type
_entity_poly.pdbx_seq_one_letter_code
_entity_poly.pdbx_strand_id
1 'polypeptide(L)'
;MANLRVTELDFDSIKANLKDFLRSQSVLNSYDFDGSAMSVLIDLLSYNTHYNAYLANMLANEMFLDSAVKRESAVSISRHLGFVPRSAQGAVTTVSFNILDNQTTASQAVLEKFSIFNMTINGTTFPFVNLEPLVSYNVNGNFAFNNVRLKQGTPQIFRFTVANPGPSEKFIIPNSEVDTTTLSITVQKSATDSTLTTYTLVTSIDGVDGTTKNGLVCFLEENQFGQYQVYFGDGVVGKKLEAGNIVTIEYIISEGDAANSLPTEQLSFTLSTLPTNLNNNNLLSRSIISRPAYGANKHSLTEIKFLAPLIRAAQDRAVTKNDYEGLIQTYKPQIESISVWGGEDNDPPIYGKIFISAKPTAGLVLDEAVKDEIKNTILAKRKVLALMPEIIDPEYLYLGLDVRVKYNTTLASQGTSRLQSLIRLKTENYFNDELEKFNKDFVYYKYINELQNLDDSITS
;
A
#
# COMPACT_ATOMS: atom_id res chain seq x y z
N MET A 1 49.11 26.16 5.24
CA MET A 1 47.66 26.00 5.06
C MET A 1 47.15 25.23 6.26
N ALA A 2 46.42 25.87 7.17
CA ALA A 2 45.72 25.12 8.20
C ALA A 2 44.68 24.23 7.49
N ASN A 3 44.75 22.92 7.69
CA ASN A 3 43.79 22.00 7.09
C ASN A 3 42.41 22.33 7.65
N LEU A 4 41.51 22.81 6.80
CA LEU A 4 40.13 23.08 7.16
C LEU A 4 39.48 21.75 7.57
N ARG A 5 39.15 21.58 8.85
CA ARG A 5 38.49 20.37 9.34
C ARG A 5 36.99 20.53 9.18
N VAL A 6 36.41 20.01 8.09
CA VAL A 6 34.99 20.22 7.74
C VAL A 6 34.08 19.06 8.19
N THR A 7 34.50 18.30 9.19
CA THR A 7 33.78 17.09 9.64
C THR A 7 32.75 17.36 10.74
N GLU A 8 32.83 18.52 11.38
CA GLU A 8 32.00 18.86 12.54
C GLU A 8 30.73 19.59 12.08
N LEU A 9 29.57 19.09 12.51
CA LEU A 9 28.25 19.60 12.15
C LEU A 9 27.60 20.42 13.27
N ASP A 10 28.13 20.35 14.48
CA ASP A 10 27.59 21.09 15.62
C ASP A 10 27.89 22.60 15.51
N PHE A 11 26.97 23.43 15.95
CA PHE A 11 27.05 24.88 15.83
C PHE A 11 28.31 25.43 16.52
N ASP A 12 28.59 25.00 17.74
CA ASP A 12 29.73 25.49 18.52
C ASP A 12 31.07 25.07 17.90
N SER A 13 31.12 23.87 17.34
CA SER A 13 32.26 23.36 16.59
C SER A 13 32.50 24.12 15.28
N ILE A 14 31.44 24.38 14.50
CA ILE A 14 31.52 25.20 13.27
C ILE A 14 32.04 26.61 13.61
N LYS A 15 31.52 27.20 14.69
CA LYS A 15 31.96 28.51 15.19
C LYS A 15 33.44 28.52 15.55
N ALA A 16 33.90 27.51 16.29
CA ALA A 16 35.31 27.36 16.66
C ALA A 16 36.20 27.21 15.42
N ASN A 17 35.80 26.37 14.46
CA ASN A 17 36.53 26.18 13.21
C ASN A 17 36.62 27.47 12.38
N LEU A 18 35.53 28.23 12.30
CA LEU A 18 35.49 29.53 11.61
C LEU A 18 36.44 30.53 12.27
N LYS A 19 36.48 30.58 13.61
CA LYS A 19 37.42 31.42 14.37
C LYS A 19 38.87 31.05 14.07
N ASP A 20 39.20 29.76 14.06
CA ASP A 20 40.54 29.28 13.77
C ASP A 20 40.95 29.57 12.32
N PHE A 21 40.01 29.44 11.37
CA PHE A 21 40.21 29.84 9.98
C PHE A 21 40.52 31.34 9.87
N LEU A 22 39.75 32.21 10.52
CA LEU A 22 39.96 33.66 10.50
C LEU A 22 41.27 34.07 11.18
N ARG A 23 41.67 33.41 12.28
CA ARG A 23 42.98 33.60 12.94
C ARG A 23 44.16 33.25 12.02
N SER A 24 43.98 32.28 11.14
CA SER A 24 45.04 31.87 10.18
C SER A 24 45.27 32.87 9.04
N GLN A 25 44.38 33.85 8.85
CA GLN A 25 44.49 34.85 7.79
C GLN A 25 45.42 36.01 8.19
N SER A 26 46.26 36.47 7.26
CA SER A 26 47.23 37.54 7.52
C SER A 26 46.61 38.89 7.87
N VAL A 27 45.36 39.15 7.46
CA VAL A 27 44.66 40.44 7.64
C VAL A 27 43.95 40.52 9.00
N LEU A 28 43.43 39.40 9.51
CA LEU A 28 42.56 39.36 10.70
C LEU A 28 43.20 38.67 11.91
N ASN A 29 44.46 38.25 11.83
CA ASN A 29 45.17 37.54 12.90
C ASN A 29 45.18 38.30 14.25
N SER A 30 45.19 39.63 14.24
CA SER A 30 45.24 40.46 15.45
C SER A 30 43.87 40.82 16.05
N TYR A 31 42.76 40.38 15.44
CA TYR A 31 41.41 40.72 15.92
C TYR A 31 40.96 39.79 17.05
N ASP A 32 40.26 40.35 18.03
CA ASP A 32 39.56 39.58 19.04
C ASP A 32 38.17 39.16 18.54
N PHE A 33 38.03 37.86 18.26
CA PHE A 33 36.81 37.26 17.73
C PHE A 33 35.75 36.97 18.83
N ASP A 34 36.08 37.19 20.10
CA ASP A 34 35.12 37.15 21.21
C ASP A 34 34.51 38.53 21.50
N GLY A 35 34.95 39.58 20.79
CA GLY A 35 34.38 40.92 20.85
C GLY A 35 32.95 40.97 20.30
N SER A 36 32.05 41.65 21.03
CA SER A 36 30.58 41.67 20.83
C SER A 36 30.13 41.78 19.35
N ALA A 37 30.62 42.74 18.58
CA ALA A 37 30.20 42.92 17.18
C ALA A 37 30.70 41.81 16.24
N MET A 38 31.93 41.33 16.44
CA MET A 38 32.54 40.30 15.59
C MET A 38 32.00 38.91 15.95
N SER A 39 31.73 38.64 17.23
CA SER A 39 31.06 37.42 17.66
C SER A 39 29.68 37.29 17.03
N VAL A 40 28.87 38.35 17.00
CA VAL A 40 27.53 38.31 16.38
C VAL A 40 27.60 37.99 14.88
N LEU A 41 28.59 38.53 14.16
CA LEU A 41 28.79 38.20 12.74
C LEU A 41 29.24 36.75 12.54
N ILE A 42 30.15 36.26 13.37
CA ILE A 42 30.60 34.86 13.36
C ILE A 42 29.43 33.93 13.69
N ASP A 43 28.58 34.30 14.66
CA ASP A 43 27.39 33.54 15.03
C ASP A 43 26.40 33.47 13.87
N LEU A 44 26.16 34.57 13.16
CA LEU A 44 25.30 34.60 11.97
C LEU A 44 25.83 33.70 10.85
N LEU A 45 27.14 33.76 10.57
CA LEU A 45 27.77 32.91 9.55
C LEU A 45 27.77 31.43 9.95
N SER A 46 28.03 31.13 11.23
CA SER A 46 28.01 29.77 11.77
C SER A 46 26.59 29.21 11.71
N TYR A 47 25.58 30.02 12.02
CA TYR A 47 24.18 29.66 11.91
C TYR A 47 23.80 29.36 10.45
N ASN A 48 24.17 30.24 9.50
CA ASN A 48 23.92 30.00 8.08
C ASN A 48 24.61 28.71 7.59
N THR A 49 25.85 28.48 8.01
CA THR A 49 26.63 27.28 7.65
C THR A 49 26.00 26.02 8.24
N HIS A 50 25.56 26.04 9.50
CA HIS A 50 24.85 24.94 10.14
C HIS A 50 23.56 24.59 9.37
N TYR A 51 22.76 25.60 8.98
CA TYR A 51 21.59 25.40 8.13
C TYR A 51 21.93 24.78 6.78
N ASN A 52 22.96 25.29 6.09
CA ASN A 52 23.39 24.72 4.80
C ASN A 52 23.89 23.28 4.95
N ALA A 53 24.63 22.98 6.01
CA ALA A 53 25.14 21.64 6.27
C ALA A 53 24.01 20.66 6.59
N TYR A 54 23.03 21.07 7.38
CA TYR A 54 21.81 20.29 7.61
C TYR A 54 21.04 20.03 6.31
N LEU A 55 20.83 21.07 5.48
CA LEU A 55 20.16 20.94 4.19
C LEU A 55 20.92 20.01 3.23
N ALA A 56 22.25 20.09 3.19
CA ALA A 56 23.09 19.22 2.36
C ALA A 56 23.02 17.76 2.83
N ASN A 57 23.07 17.50 4.14
CA ASN A 57 22.91 16.15 4.69
C ASN A 57 21.51 15.59 4.41
N MET A 58 20.47 16.39 4.61
CA MET A 58 19.10 15.97 4.29
C MET A 58 18.98 15.67 2.80
N LEU A 59 19.51 16.53 1.92
CA LEU A 59 19.49 16.29 0.48
C LEU A 59 20.24 15.00 0.11
N ALA A 60 21.44 14.78 0.65
CA ALA A 60 22.21 13.56 0.40
C ALA A 60 21.46 12.30 0.87
N ASN A 61 20.83 12.35 2.05
CA ASN A 61 20.02 11.25 2.56
C ASN A 61 18.80 10.98 1.66
N GLU A 62 18.16 12.01 1.12
CA GLU A 62 16.99 11.87 0.24
C GLU A 62 17.35 11.42 -1.20
N MET A 63 18.63 11.38 -1.58
CA MET A 63 19.07 10.91 -2.91
C MET A 63 19.18 9.39 -3.02
N PHE A 64 19.36 8.67 -1.92
CA PHE A 64 19.49 7.21 -1.91
C PHE A 64 18.28 6.56 -1.24
N LEU A 65 17.83 5.43 -1.78
CA LEU A 65 16.61 4.76 -1.33
C LEU A 65 16.74 4.26 0.12
N ASP A 66 17.90 3.76 0.52
CA ASP A 66 18.18 3.23 1.84
C ASP A 66 18.19 4.33 2.92
N SER A 67 18.79 5.50 2.63
CA SER A 67 18.86 6.64 3.54
C SER A 67 17.65 7.57 3.52
N ALA A 68 16.78 7.48 2.51
CA ALA A 68 15.63 8.37 2.36
C ALA A 68 14.73 8.36 3.60
N VAL A 69 14.38 9.53 4.14
CA VAL A 69 13.50 9.66 5.30
C VAL A 69 12.08 9.97 4.86
N LYS A 70 11.91 10.69 3.74
CA LYS A 70 10.60 10.98 3.16
C LYS A 70 10.11 9.87 2.24
N ARG A 71 8.82 9.53 2.36
CA ARG A 71 8.18 8.52 1.50
C ARG A 71 8.16 8.97 0.04
N GLU A 72 7.93 10.25 -0.21
CA GLU A 72 7.81 10.81 -1.56
C GLU A 72 9.13 10.70 -2.33
N SER A 73 10.27 10.88 -1.67
CA SER A 73 11.60 10.65 -2.26
C SER A 73 11.81 9.17 -2.57
N ALA A 74 11.47 8.28 -1.63
CA ALA A 74 11.58 6.84 -1.83
C ALA A 74 10.71 6.35 -3.01
N VAL A 75 9.48 6.86 -3.15
CA VAL A 75 8.58 6.61 -4.29
C VAL A 75 9.20 7.12 -5.60
N SER A 76 9.80 8.31 -5.59
CA SER A 76 10.42 8.87 -6.80
C SER A 76 11.66 8.08 -7.23
N ILE A 77 12.46 7.60 -6.28
CA ILE A 77 13.61 6.74 -6.55
C ILE A 77 13.14 5.35 -7.00
N SER A 78 12.11 4.78 -6.35
CA SER A 78 11.57 3.47 -6.73
C SER A 78 11.00 3.46 -8.15
N ARG A 79 10.49 4.60 -8.62
CA ARG A 79 10.08 4.77 -10.02
C ARG A 79 11.22 4.49 -11.00
N HIS A 80 12.44 4.94 -10.71
CA HIS A 80 13.62 4.65 -11.55
C HIS A 80 13.98 3.16 -11.54
N LEU A 81 13.56 2.44 -10.50
CA LEU A 81 13.71 0.99 -10.38
C LEU A 81 12.57 0.21 -11.05
N GLY A 82 11.58 0.89 -11.64
CA GLY A 82 10.40 0.25 -12.25
C GLY A 82 9.35 -0.19 -11.24
N PHE A 83 9.45 0.24 -9.97
CA PHE A 83 8.49 -0.09 -8.93
C PHE A 83 7.55 1.08 -8.66
N VAL A 84 6.25 0.85 -8.89
CA VAL A 84 5.18 1.76 -8.48
C VAL A 84 4.58 1.25 -7.17
N PRO A 85 4.72 1.98 -6.06
CA PRO A 85 4.16 1.58 -4.77
C PRO A 85 2.64 1.42 -4.83
N ARG A 86 2.14 0.46 -4.05
CA ARG A 86 0.71 0.21 -3.95
C ARG A 86 0.00 1.41 -3.31
N SER A 87 -1.19 1.68 -3.84
CA SER A 87 -2.14 2.65 -3.32
C SER A 87 -2.99 2.12 -2.16
N ALA A 88 -3.86 2.95 -1.60
CA ALA A 88 -4.84 2.49 -0.64
C ALA A 88 -5.87 1.59 -1.35
N GLN A 89 -6.11 0.40 -0.81
CA GLN A 89 -7.06 -0.56 -1.34
C GLN A 89 -8.25 -0.70 -0.40
N GLY A 90 -9.45 -0.64 -0.97
CA GLY A 90 -10.68 -0.84 -0.20
C GLY A 90 -10.96 -2.31 0.06
N ALA A 91 -11.53 -2.62 1.23
CA ALA A 91 -12.00 -3.95 1.58
C ALA A 91 -13.02 -4.50 0.56
N VAL A 92 -12.98 -5.80 0.30
CA VAL A 92 -13.87 -6.54 -0.61
C VAL A 92 -14.77 -7.45 0.21
N THR A 93 -16.03 -7.52 -0.17
CA THR A 93 -17.05 -8.38 0.45
C THR A 93 -18.02 -8.88 -0.61
N THR A 94 -18.59 -10.07 -0.40
CA THR A 94 -19.59 -10.65 -1.27
C THR A 94 -20.90 -10.76 -0.50
N VAL A 95 -21.96 -10.21 -1.07
CA VAL A 95 -23.30 -10.21 -0.47
C VAL A 95 -24.31 -10.82 -1.42
N SER A 96 -25.35 -11.42 -0.86
CA SER A 96 -26.55 -11.81 -1.60
C SER A 96 -27.77 -11.18 -0.94
N PHE A 97 -28.65 -10.63 -1.75
CA PHE A 97 -29.89 -10.02 -1.29
C PHE A 97 -31.02 -10.17 -2.29
N ASN A 98 -32.24 -10.08 -1.76
CA ASN A 98 -33.46 -10.15 -2.52
C ASN A 98 -34.26 -8.86 -2.31
N ILE A 99 -34.75 -8.28 -3.40
CA ILE A 99 -35.68 -7.14 -3.36
C ILE A 99 -37.04 -7.61 -3.83
N LEU A 100 -38.07 -7.33 -3.03
CA LEU A 100 -39.45 -7.57 -3.42
C LEU A 100 -40.07 -6.28 -3.94
N ASP A 101 -40.44 -6.30 -5.21
CA ASP A 101 -41.26 -5.25 -5.79
C ASP A 101 -42.49 -5.86 -6.44
N ASN A 102 -43.60 -5.80 -5.70
CA ASN A 102 -44.91 -6.23 -6.18
C ASN A 102 -45.67 -5.13 -6.94
N GLN A 103 -45.10 -3.93 -7.07
CA GLN A 103 -45.70 -2.79 -7.77
C GLN A 103 -45.14 -2.59 -9.17
N THR A 104 -43.94 -3.13 -9.45
CA THR A 104 -43.33 -3.04 -10.79
C THR A 104 -43.83 -4.13 -11.74
N THR A 105 -44.06 -3.76 -13.00
CA THR A 105 -44.29 -4.71 -14.12
C THR A 105 -42.98 -5.04 -14.85
N ALA A 106 -41.84 -4.55 -14.38
CA ALA A 106 -40.55 -4.79 -15.00
C ALA A 106 -40.17 -6.29 -14.95
N SER A 107 -39.69 -6.81 -16.08
CA SER A 107 -39.18 -8.18 -16.20
C SER A 107 -37.75 -8.33 -15.67
N GLN A 108 -37.01 -7.22 -15.56
CA GLN A 108 -35.63 -7.18 -15.08
C GLN A 108 -35.35 -5.93 -14.25
N ALA A 109 -34.50 -6.08 -13.25
CA ALA A 109 -33.93 -5.00 -12.46
C ALA A 109 -32.42 -4.93 -12.72
N VAL A 110 -31.88 -3.71 -12.85
CA VAL A 110 -30.46 -3.50 -13.10
C VAL A 110 -29.84 -2.79 -11.91
N LEU A 111 -28.88 -3.44 -11.27
CA LEU A 111 -27.98 -2.80 -10.32
C LEU A 111 -26.88 -2.11 -11.13
N GLU A 112 -26.98 -0.80 -11.29
CA GLU A 112 -25.99 -0.02 -12.02
C GLU A 112 -24.61 -0.12 -11.37
N LYS A 113 -23.56 0.06 -12.16
CA LYS A 113 -22.19 0.19 -11.65
C LYS A 113 -22.14 1.34 -10.62
N PHE A 114 -21.38 1.16 -9.55
CA PHE A 114 -21.23 2.13 -8.47
C PHE A 114 -22.51 2.42 -7.65
N SER A 115 -23.42 1.45 -7.57
CA SER A 115 -24.52 1.45 -6.60
C SER A 115 -23.96 1.39 -5.17
N ILE A 116 -24.48 2.24 -4.27
CA ILE A 116 -23.94 2.44 -2.91
C ILE A 116 -24.67 1.55 -1.90
N PHE A 117 -23.87 0.80 -1.14
CA PHE A 117 -24.24 -0.03 -0.02
C PHE A 117 -23.59 0.53 1.25
N ASN A 118 -24.38 0.81 2.27
CA ASN A 118 -23.85 1.25 3.56
C ASN A 118 -23.68 0.02 4.45
N MET A 119 -22.43 -0.39 4.68
CA MET A 119 -22.12 -1.52 5.54
C MET A 119 -21.72 -1.04 6.93
N THR A 120 -22.44 -1.49 7.94
CA THR A 120 -22.12 -1.22 9.34
C THR A 120 -21.26 -2.36 9.89
N ILE A 121 -20.04 -2.02 10.29
CA ILE A 121 -19.05 -2.88 10.93
C ILE A 121 -18.85 -2.34 12.34
N ASN A 122 -19.25 -3.12 13.36
CA ASN A 122 -19.07 -2.76 14.77
C ASN A 122 -19.61 -1.37 15.16
N GLY A 123 -20.72 -0.95 14.54
CA GLY A 123 -21.37 0.35 14.76
C GLY A 123 -20.89 1.50 13.85
N THR A 124 -19.76 1.35 13.17
CA THR A 124 -19.27 2.32 12.18
C THR A 124 -19.78 1.95 10.79
N THR A 125 -20.28 2.94 10.03
CA THR A 125 -20.83 2.70 8.69
C THR A 125 -19.84 3.12 7.62
N PHE A 126 -19.52 2.20 6.72
CA PHE A 126 -18.62 2.41 5.58
C PHE A 126 -19.39 2.25 4.25
N PRO A 127 -19.10 3.09 3.24
CA PRO A 127 -19.69 2.95 1.92
C PRO A 127 -18.98 1.84 1.13
N PHE A 128 -19.78 0.98 0.50
CA PHE A 128 -19.36 -0.08 -0.41
C PHE A 128 -20.06 0.09 -1.74
N VAL A 129 -19.40 -0.28 -2.83
CA VAL A 129 -19.96 -0.19 -4.18
C VAL A 129 -19.70 -1.44 -5.02
N ASN A 130 -20.58 -1.73 -5.96
CA ASN A 130 -20.34 -2.75 -6.99
C ASN A 130 -19.49 -2.16 -8.13
N LEU A 131 -18.52 -2.94 -8.61
CA LEU A 131 -17.62 -2.53 -9.69
C LEU A 131 -18.20 -2.80 -11.09
N GLU A 132 -19.12 -3.74 -11.17
CA GLU A 132 -19.75 -4.19 -12.41
C GLU A 132 -21.27 -4.09 -12.28
N PRO A 133 -21.98 -3.71 -13.36
CA PRO A 133 -23.43 -3.72 -13.35
C PRO A 133 -23.95 -5.16 -13.31
N LEU A 134 -25.00 -5.42 -12.53
CA LEU A 134 -25.65 -6.74 -12.46
C LEU A 134 -27.12 -6.63 -12.85
N VAL A 135 -27.62 -7.64 -13.56
CA VAL A 135 -29.03 -7.74 -13.94
C VAL A 135 -29.66 -8.90 -13.18
N SER A 136 -30.80 -8.65 -12.54
CA SER A 136 -31.66 -9.69 -11.96
C SER A 136 -32.96 -9.76 -12.74
N TYR A 137 -33.47 -10.98 -12.92
CA TYR A 137 -34.78 -11.22 -13.52
C TYR A 137 -35.85 -11.37 -12.46
N ASN A 138 -37.08 -11.02 -12.82
CA ASN A 138 -38.23 -11.13 -11.94
C ASN A 138 -38.70 -12.60 -11.81
N VAL A 139 -38.76 -13.10 -10.58
CA VAL A 139 -39.42 -14.37 -10.25
C VAL A 139 -40.52 -14.09 -9.21
N ASN A 140 -41.79 -14.05 -9.65
CA ASN A 140 -42.96 -13.77 -8.79
C ASN A 140 -42.86 -12.47 -7.96
N GLY A 141 -42.32 -11.39 -8.55
CA GLY A 141 -42.11 -10.09 -7.89
C GLY A 141 -40.82 -10.01 -7.07
N ASN A 142 -40.03 -11.09 -7.00
CA ASN A 142 -38.75 -11.15 -6.30
C ASN A 142 -37.58 -11.01 -7.29
N PHE A 143 -36.67 -10.09 -7.00
CA PHE A 143 -35.43 -9.87 -7.73
C PHE A 143 -34.25 -10.32 -6.85
N ALA A 144 -33.60 -11.41 -7.24
CA ALA A 144 -32.52 -12.02 -6.47
C ALA A 144 -31.15 -11.66 -7.04
N PHE A 145 -30.37 -10.92 -6.27
CA PHE A 145 -28.98 -10.61 -6.59
C PHE A 145 -28.07 -11.51 -5.76
N ASN A 146 -27.50 -12.53 -6.42
CA ASN A 146 -26.64 -13.51 -5.79
C ASN A 146 -25.16 -13.21 -6.04
N ASN A 147 -24.31 -13.42 -5.04
CA ASN A 147 -22.85 -13.30 -5.13
C ASN A 147 -22.37 -11.94 -5.65
N VAL A 148 -23.02 -10.86 -5.23
CA VAL A 148 -22.62 -9.49 -5.62
C VAL A 148 -21.31 -9.14 -4.91
N ARG A 149 -20.25 -8.95 -5.71
CA ARG A 149 -18.96 -8.48 -5.21
C ARG A 149 -19.00 -6.97 -5.01
N LEU A 150 -18.82 -6.55 -3.77
CA LEU A 150 -18.74 -5.16 -3.36
C LEU A 150 -17.30 -4.83 -2.96
N LYS A 151 -16.92 -3.58 -3.19
CA LYS A 151 -15.64 -3.01 -2.80
C LYS A 151 -15.86 -1.71 -2.03
N GLN A 152 -15.12 -1.53 -0.95
CA GLN A 152 -15.23 -0.38 -0.08
C GLN A 152 -14.73 0.87 -0.78
N GLY A 153 -15.46 1.96 -0.56
CA GLY A 153 -15.06 3.30 -0.90
C GLY A 153 -16.13 4.10 -1.62
N THR A 154 -15.79 5.35 -1.94
CA THR A 154 -16.69 6.28 -2.64
C THR A 154 -16.26 6.47 -4.10
N PRO A 155 -17.16 6.26 -5.07
CA PRO A 155 -16.84 6.41 -6.48
C PRO A 155 -16.70 7.89 -6.82
N GLN A 156 -15.68 8.22 -7.62
CA GLN A 156 -15.42 9.56 -8.13
C GLN A 156 -15.13 9.48 -9.62
N ILE A 157 -15.52 10.53 -10.33
CA ILE A 157 -15.29 10.67 -11.77
C ILE A 157 -14.61 12.00 -12.00
N PHE A 158 -13.44 11.97 -12.64
CA PHE A 158 -12.75 13.17 -13.04
C PHE A 158 -12.56 13.20 -14.55
N ARG A 159 -12.79 14.38 -15.15
CA ARG A 159 -12.67 14.59 -16.59
C ARG A 159 -11.57 15.59 -16.89
N PHE A 160 -10.69 15.22 -17.80
CA PHE A 160 -9.65 16.08 -18.34
C PHE A 160 -9.85 16.25 -19.83
N THR A 161 -9.53 17.45 -20.32
CA THR A 161 -9.44 17.70 -21.77
C THR A 161 -7.96 17.70 -22.14
N VAL A 162 -7.60 16.92 -23.16
CA VAL A 162 -6.23 16.85 -23.67
C VAL A 162 -5.90 18.14 -24.41
N ALA A 163 -4.88 18.87 -23.94
CA ALA A 163 -4.44 20.10 -24.58
C ALA A 163 -3.17 19.87 -25.41
N ASN A 164 -2.18 19.17 -24.84
CA ASN A 164 -0.86 18.99 -25.44
C ASN A 164 -0.55 17.49 -25.59
N PRO A 165 -0.95 16.85 -26.69
CA PRO A 165 -0.88 15.41 -26.83
C PRO A 165 0.58 14.91 -26.82
N GLY A 166 0.93 14.12 -25.80
CA GLY A 166 2.22 13.45 -25.66
C GLY A 166 2.45 12.91 -24.24
N PRO A 167 3.56 12.19 -24.00
CA PRO A 167 3.86 11.57 -22.71
C PRO A 167 4.19 12.61 -21.61
N SER A 168 4.50 13.85 -21.99
CA SER A 168 4.77 14.95 -21.05
C SER A 168 3.51 15.47 -20.37
N GLU A 169 2.33 15.30 -20.99
CA GLU A 169 1.07 15.70 -20.39
C GLU A 169 0.60 14.62 -19.43
N LYS A 170 0.53 14.96 -18.14
CA LYS A 170 0.15 14.05 -17.06
C LYS A 170 -1.17 14.52 -16.44
N PHE A 171 -2.09 13.58 -16.25
CA PHE A 171 -3.40 13.83 -15.69
C PHE A 171 -3.41 13.44 -14.21
N ILE A 172 -3.39 14.45 -13.33
CA ILE A 172 -3.26 14.26 -11.88
C ILE A 172 -4.63 13.99 -11.26
N ILE A 173 -4.76 12.86 -10.58
CA ILE A 173 -5.93 12.54 -9.77
C ILE A 173 -5.82 13.34 -8.45
N PRO A 174 -6.79 14.20 -8.11
CA PRO A 174 -6.66 15.13 -6.98
C PRO A 174 -6.61 14.44 -5.60
N ASN A 175 -7.04 13.19 -5.51
CA ASN A 175 -7.18 12.46 -4.26
C ASN A 175 -5.99 11.53 -4.04
N SER A 176 -5.42 11.57 -2.83
CA SER A 176 -4.30 10.72 -2.46
C SER A 176 -4.74 9.28 -2.19
N GLU A 177 -5.89 9.04 -1.53
CA GLU A 177 -6.38 7.70 -1.12
C GLU A 177 -7.17 6.97 -2.21
N VAL A 178 -6.73 7.10 -3.46
CA VAL A 178 -7.35 6.42 -4.61
C VAL A 178 -6.95 4.96 -4.67
N ASP A 179 -7.91 4.07 -4.92
CA ASP A 179 -7.63 2.66 -5.21
C ASP A 179 -7.30 2.45 -6.69
N THR A 180 -6.00 2.25 -6.95
CA THR A 180 -5.46 2.11 -8.31
C THR A 180 -5.89 0.82 -9.01
N THR A 181 -6.36 -0.19 -8.27
CA THR A 181 -6.88 -1.44 -8.87
C THR A 181 -8.28 -1.28 -9.46
N THR A 182 -8.99 -0.22 -9.06
CA THR A 182 -10.35 0.11 -9.52
C THR A 182 -10.37 1.17 -10.63
N LEU A 183 -9.20 1.65 -11.05
CA LEU A 183 -9.06 2.67 -12.08
C LEU A 183 -9.64 2.18 -13.40
N SER A 184 -10.63 2.91 -13.90
CA SER A 184 -11.21 2.73 -15.22
C SER A 184 -11.02 4.02 -16.02
N ILE A 185 -10.18 3.95 -17.05
CA ILE A 185 -9.80 5.11 -17.86
C ILE A 185 -10.45 4.96 -19.23
N THR A 186 -11.34 5.89 -19.55
CA THR A 186 -12.01 5.95 -20.84
C THR A 186 -11.68 7.26 -21.54
N VAL A 187 -11.45 7.19 -22.84
CA VAL A 187 -11.14 8.35 -23.67
C VAL A 187 -12.27 8.50 -24.67
N GLN A 188 -12.93 9.65 -24.59
CA GLN A 188 -13.89 10.12 -25.58
C GLN A 188 -13.15 10.90 -26.66
N LYS A 189 -13.50 10.64 -27.93
CA LYS A 189 -12.83 11.25 -29.07
C LYS A 189 -12.95 12.77 -29.14
N SER A 190 -14.11 13.34 -28.82
CA SER A 190 -14.25 14.79 -28.68
C SER A 190 -15.55 15.16 -27.97
N ALA A 191 -15.77 16.44 -27.67
CA ALA A 191 -17.06 16.91 -27.13
C ALA A 191 -18.26 16.64 -28.07
N THR A 192 -18.02 16.49 -29.38
CA THR A 192 -19.06 16.23 -30.39
C THR A 192 -19.19 14.75 -30.77
N ASP A 193 -18.12 13.97 -30.61
CA ASP A 193 -18.07 12.54 -30.92
C ASP A 193 -18.01 11.73 -29.61
N SER A 194 -19.12 11.06 -29.27
CA SER A 194 -19.27 10.26 -28.05
C SER A 194 -18.64 8.87 -28.14
N THR A 195 -17.85 8.57 -29.18
CA THR A 195 -17.12 7.31 -29.28
C THR A 195 -16.15 7.17 -28.10
N LEU A 196 -16.36 6.14 -27.27
CA LEU A 196 -15.53 5.83 -26.10
C LEU A 196 -14.53 4.72 -26.41
N THR A 197 -13.30 4.90 -25.95
CA THR A 197 -12.24 3.89 -25.99
C THR A 197 -11.71 3.65 -24.59
N THR A 198 -11.67 2.39 -24.15
CA THR A 198 -11.17 2.05 -22.81
C THR A 198 -9.69 1.73 -22.89
N TYR A 199 -8.91 2.30 -21.97
CA TYR A 199 -7.47 2.07 -21.86
C TYR A 199 -7.18 1.17 -20.68
N THR A 200 -6.29 0.19 -20.87
CA THR A 200 -5.86 -0.71 -19.80
C THR A 200 -4.61 -0.18 -19.13
N LEU A 201 -4.60 -0.17 -17.80
CA LEU A 201 -3.41 0.16 -17.02
C LEU A 201 -2.39 -0.99 -17.15
N VAL A 202 -1.16 -0.65 -17.53
CA VAL A 202 -0.10 -1.63 -17.72
C VAL A 202 1.13 -1.27 -16.89
N THR A 203 1.72 -2.28 -16.25
CA THR A 203 2.96 -2.15 -15.47
C THR A 203 4.21 -2.56 -16.24
N SER A 204 4.09 -3.39 -17.28
CA SER A 204 5.20 -3.86 -18.11
C SER A 204 4.96 -3.57 -19.58
N ILE A 205 5.99 -3.10 -20.26
CA ILE A 205 5.94 -2.77 -21.69
C ILE A 205 5.93 -4.02 -22.60
N ASP A 206 6.21 -5.21 -22.05
CA ASP A 206 6.33 -6.44 -22.83
C ASP A 206 5.00 -6.79 -23.54
N GLY A 207 5.04 -6.80 -24.87
CA GLY A 207 3.88 -7.11 -25.72
C GLY A 207 2.97 -5.91 -26.03
N VAL A 208 3.36 -4.69 -25.64
CA VAL A 208 2.65 -3.46 -26.00
C VAL A 208 3.18 -2.92 -27.33
N ASP A 209 2.33 -2.91 -28.36
CA ASP A 209 2.59 -2.28 -29.65
C ASP A 209 1.58 -1.15 -29.88
N GLY A 210 2.08 0.09 -30.08
CA GLY A 210 1.27 1.30 -30.27
C GLY A 210 0.41 1.31 -31.54
N THR A 211 0.63 0.36 -32.45
CA THR A 211 -0.04 0.30 -33.76
C THR A 211 -1.31 -0.58 -33.76
N THR A 212 -1.42 -1.51 -32.81
CA THR A 212 -2.47 -2.56 -32.78
C THR A 212 -3.54 -2.23 -31.71
N LYS A 213 -4.67 -2.96 -31.69
CA LYS A 213 -5.68 -2.87 -30.59
C LYS A 213 -5.07 -3.09 -29.19
N ASN A 214 -3.91 -3.75 -29.10
CA ASN A 214 -3.13 -3.95 -27.88
C ASN A 214 -2.36 -2.69 -27.42
N GLY A 215 -2.38 -1.62 -28.21
CA GLY A 215 -1.74 -0.34 -27.89
C GLY A 215 -2.59 0.61 -27.04
N LEU A 216 -3.84 0.26 -26.70
CA LEU A 216 -4.71 1.07 -25.82
C LEU A 216 -4.26 0.94 -24.35
N VAL A 217 -3.04 1.36 -24.06
CA VAL A 217 -2.43 1.27 -22.74
C VAL A 217 -2.25 2.65 -22.13
N CYS A 218 -2.38 2.70 -20.81
CA CYS A 218 -2.02 3.85 -20.02
C CYS A 218 -1.03 3.44 -18.93
N PHE A 219 -0.29 4.42 -18.45
CA PHE A 219 0.70 4.26 -17.40
C PHE A 219 0.30 5.10 -16.19
N LEU A 220 0.67 4.63 -15.01
CA LEU A 220 0.36 5.26 -13.74
C LEU A 220 1.65 5.55 -13.00
N GLU A 221 1.74 6.76 -12.48
CA GLU A 221 2.83 7.20 -11.62
C GLU A 221 2.26 7.85 -10.36
N GLU A 222 3.05 7.83 -9.29
CA GLU A 222 2.79 8.66 -8.11
C GLU A 222 3.68 9.92 -8.17
N ASN A 223 3.12 11.09 -7.88
CA ASN A 223 3.83 12.38 -7.88
C ASN A 223 4.53 12.65 -6.53
N GLN A 224 5.25 13.77 -6.44
CA GLN A 224 5.95 14.18 -5.20
C GLN A 224 5.01 14.62 -4.07
N PHE A 225 3.71 14.74 -4.32
CA PHE A 225 2.68 15.10 -3.35
C PHE A 225 1.85 13.88 -2.90
N GLY A 226 2.24 12.67 -3.29
CA GLY A 226 1.52 11.43 -2.94
C GLY A 226 0.18 11.25 -3.68
N GLN A 227 0.00 11.95 -4.81
CA GLN A 227 -1.15 11.82 -5.71
C GLN A 227 -0.75 11.01 -6.94
N TYR A 228 -1.71 10.27 -7.49
CA TYR A 228 -1.48 9.48 -8.69
C TYR A 228 -1.72 10.30 -9.97
N GLN A 229 -0.88 10.11 -10.96
CA GLN A 229 -0.97 10.75 -12.26
C GLN A 229 -0.96 9.70 -13.36
N VAL A 230 -1.86 9.86 -14.33
CA VAL A 230 -1.98 8.99 -15.50
C VAL A 230 -1.33 9.69 -16.68
N TYR A 231 -0.60 8.94 -17.50
CA TYR A 231 -0.07 9.43 -18.77
C TYR A 231 -0.19 8.35 -19.84
N PHE A 232 -0.10 8.79 -21.09
CA PHE A 232 -0.35 7.95 -22.27
C PHE A 232 0.91 7.86 -23.14
N GLY A 233 0.87 6.87 -24.04
CA GLY A 233 1.94 6.60 -24.98
C GLY A 233 2.21 7.71 -25.99
N ASP A 234 3.32 7.58 -26.69
CA ASP A 234 3.78 8.50 -27.74
C ASP A 234 3.38 8.08 -29.17
N GLY A 235 2.73 6.91 -29.31
CA GLY A 235 2.34 6.31 -30.59
C GLY A 235 3.27 5.19 -31.05
N VAL A 236 4.42 5.01 -30.41
CA VAL A 236 5.30 3.84 -30.58
C VAL A 236 5.02 2.85 -29.46
N VAL A 237 5.13 3.34 -28.22
CA VAL A 237 4.83 2.58 -27.02
C VAL A 237 3.46 3.06 -26.51
N GLY A 238 2.42 2.34 -26.90
CA GLY A 238 1.05 2.71 -26.59
C GLY A 238 0.51 3.84 -27.46
N LYS A 239 -0.82 3.90 -27.58
CA LYS A 239 -1.52 4.80 -28.49
C LYS A 239 -1.52 6.23 -27.94
N LYS A 240 -1.00 7.15 -28.74
CA LYS A 240 -1.03 8.58 -28.47
C LYS A 240 -2.46 9.14 -28.50
N LEU A 241 -2.74 10.08 -27.60
CA LEU A 241 -4.00 10.85 -27.61
C LEU A 241 -3.97 11.98 -28.64
N GLU A 242 -5.15 12.44 -29.04
CA GLU A 242 -5.33 13.61 -29.90
C GLU A 242 -5.76 14.81 -29.06
N ALA A 243 -5.38 16.02 -29.50
CA ALA A 243 -5.80 17.26 -28.84
C ALA A 243 -7.33 17.40 -28.93
N GLY A 244 -7.98 17.73 -27.82
CA GLY A 244 -9.44 17.81 -27.72
C GLY A 244 -10.15 16.52 -27.31
N ASN A 245 -9.41 15.40 -27.16
CA ASN A 245 -9.96 14.20 -26.52
C ASN A 245 -10.33 14.52 -25.05
N ILE A 246 -11.37 13.85 -24.54
CA ILE A 246 -11.78 13.96 -23.14
C ILE A 246 -11.43 12.65 -22.43
N VAL A 247 -10.48 12.71 -21.50
CA VAL A 247 -10.10 11.59 -20.65
C VAL A 247 -11.01 11.59 -19.43
N THR A 248 -11.79 10.54 -19.26
CA THR A 248 -12.62 10.31 -18.06
C THR A 248 -11.95 9.22 -17.23
N ILE A 249 -11.55 9.58 -16.02
CA ILE A 249 -10.95 8.68 -15.03
C ILE A 249 -12.02 8.41 -13.97
N GLU A 250 -12.46 7.17 -13.88
CA GLU A 250 -13.33 6.68 -12.82
C GLU A 250 -12.49 5.90 -11.81
N TYR A 251 -12.68 6.19 -10.54
CA TYR A 251 -11.94 5.55 -9.46
C TYR A 251 -12.73 5.56 -8.15
N ILE A 252 -12.25 4.80 -7.18
CA ILE A 252 -12.83 4.77 -5.83
C ILE A 252 -11.81 5.36 -4.84
N ILE A 253 -12.29 6.20 -3.93
CA ILE A 253 -11.53 6.60 -2.74
C ILE A 253 -11.79 5.55 -1.66
N SER A 254 -10.74 4.87 -1.23
CA SER A 254 -10.84 3.86 -0.17
C SER A 254 -10.41 4.41 1.18
N GLU A 255 -10.83 3.74 2.26
CA GLU A 255 -10.37 4.04 3.63
C GLU A 255 -9.36 2.98 4.11
N GLY A 256 -8.71 2.28 3.18
CA GLY A 256 -7.65 1.32 3.48
C GLY A 256 -8.12 0.12 4.31
N ASP A 257 -7.41 -0.13 5.41
CA ASP A 257 -7.63 -1.29 6.29
C ASP A 257 -8.76 -1.10 7.31
N ALA A 258 -9.26 0.12 7.51
CA ALA A 258 -10.28 0.43 8.50
C ALA A 258 -11.61 -0.32 8.31
N ALA A 259 -11.91 -0.72 7.07
CA ALA A 259 -13.13 -1.45 6.73
C ALA A 259 -12.96 -2.98 6.73
N ASN A 260 -11.82 -3.50 7.20
CA ASN A 260 -11.65 -4.94 7.42
C ASN A 260 -12.41 -5.36 8.68
N SER A 261 -13.15 -6.47 8.60
CA SER A 261 -13.92 -6.98 9.74
C SER A 261 -13.34 -8.25 10.35
N LEU A 262 -13.27 -8.28 11.67
CA LEU A 262 -12.90 -9.46 12.45
C LEU A 262 -14.10 -10.42 12.63
N PRO A 263 -13.89 -11.74 12.74
CA PRO A 263 -14.96 -12.74 12.89
C PRO A 263 -16.00 -12.46 14.00
N THR A 264 -15.60 -11.76 15.06
CA THR A 264 -16.40 -11.45 16.25
C THR A 264 -17.36 -10.27 16.04
N GLU A 265 -17.22 -9.51 14.96
CA GLU A 265 -17.99 -8.29 14.76
C GLU A 265 -19.35 -8.53 14.12
N GLN A 266 -20.34 -7.70 14.49
CA GLN A 266 -21.65 -7.69 13.86
C GLN A 266 -21.59 -6.93 12.53
N LEU A 267 -22.14 -7.57 11.50
CA LEU A 267 -22.19 -7.02 10.14
C LEU A 267 -23.63 -6.83 9.69
N SER A 268 -23.93 -5.67 9.14
CA SER A 268 -25.19 -5.43 8.44
C SER A 268 -24.95 -4.48 7.28
N PHE A 269 -25.74 -4.57 6.22
CA PHE A 269 -25.66 -3.61 5.12
C PHE A 269 -27.04 -3.11 4.71
N THR A 270 -27.15 -1.84 4.35
CA THR A 270 -28.34 -1.27 3.73
C THR A 270 -28.03 -0.84 2.30
N LEU A 271 -29.00 -0.98 1.41
CA LEU A 271 -28.88 -0.53 0.04
C LEU A 271 -29.35 0.93 -0.05
N SER A 272 -28.43 1.85 -0.35
CA SER A 272 -28.74 3.27 -0.43
C SER A 272 -29.22 3.70 -1.81
N THR A 273 -28.75 3.03 -2.87
CA THR A 273 -29.14 3.33 -4.26
C THR A 273 -30.19 2.34 -4.74
N LEU A 274 -31.30 2.87 -5.26
CA LEU A 274 -32.36 2.05 -5.85
C LEU A 274 -31.91 1.46 -7.20
N PRO A 275 -31.99 0.14 -7.41
CA PRO A 275 -31.72 -0.45 -8.72
C PRO A 275 -32.71 0.07 -9.76
N THR A 276 -32.24 0.24 -11.00
CA THR A 276 -33.06 0.70 -12.12
C THR A 276 -34.21 -0.28 -12.39
N ASN A 277 -35.39 0.25 -12.73
CA ASN A 277 -36.65 -0.48 -12.98
C ASN A 277 -37.37 -1.04 -11.73
N LEU A 278 -36.90 -0.69 -10.53
CA LEU A 278 -37.60 -0.92 -9.28
C LEU A 278 -38.20 0.37 -8.74
N ASN A 279 -39.32 0.26 -8.04
CA ASN A 279 -40.02 1.37 -7.39
C ASN A 279 -39.72 1.44 -5.88
N ASN A 280 -39.13 0.39 -5.31
CA ASN A 280 -38.76 0.32 -3.90
C ASN A 280 -37.42 -0.42 -3.71
N ASN A 281 -36.75 -0.16 -2.58
CA ASN A 281 -35.49 -0.80 -2.19
C ASN A 281 -35.65 -1.73 -0.97
N ASN A 282 -36.86 -2.27 -0.75
CA ASN A 282 -37.12 -3.08 0.44
C ASN A 282 -36.43 -4.44 0.32
N LEU A 283 -35.40 -4.65 1.15
CA LEU A 283 -34.62 -5.88 1.20
C LEU A 283 -35.40 -6.94 2.00
N LEU A 284 -35.90 -7.98 1.32
CA LEU A 284 -36.58 -9.11 1.96
C LEU A 284 -35.62 -9.98 2.76
N SER A 285 -34.47 -10.27 2.17
CA SER A 285 -33.45 -11.11 2.76
C SER A 285 -32.07 -10.55 2.43
N ARG A 286 -31.20 -10.56 3.43
CA ARG A 286 -29.81 -10.12 3.36
C ARG A 286 -28.94 -11.24 3.89
N SER A 287 -27.92 -11.61 3.12
CA SER A 287 -26.84 -12.48 3.58
C SER A 287 -25.50 -11.90 3.16
N ILE A 288 -24.54 -11.95 4.08
CA ILE A 288 -23.15 -11.61 3.82
C ILE A 288 -22.44 -12.95 3.67
N ILE A 289 -21.98 -13.25 2.46
CA ILE A 289 -21.36 -14.52 2.11
C ILE A 289 -19.89 -14.51 2.53
N SER A 290 -19.20 -13.41 2.25
CA SER A 290 -17.83 -13.18 2.69
C SER A 290 -17.74 -11.86 3.46
N ARG A 291 -17.02 -11.89 4.58
CA ARG A 291 -16.80 -10.70 5.41
C ARG A 291 -15.95 -9.69 4.64
N PRO A 292 -16.11 -8.38 4.89
CA PRO A 292 -15.17 -7.38 4.41
C PRO A 292 -13.74 -7.71 4.84
N ALA A 293 -12.89 -7.97 3.87
CA ALA A 293 -11.48 -8.25 4.07
C ALA A 293 -10.69 -7.65 2.90
N TYR A 294 -9.37 -7.73 2.94
CA TYR A 294 -8.50 -7.30 1.83
C TYR A 294 -8.39 -5.78 1.63
N GLY A 295 -8.81 -4.97 2.60
CA GLY A 295 -8.47 -3.55 2.66
C GLY A 295 -7.04 -3.36 3.13
N ALA A 296 -6.29 -2.44 2.50
CA ALA A 296 -4.88 -2.22 2.83
C ALA A 296 -4.50 -0.76 2.62
N ASN A 297 -3.65 -0.25 3.51
CA ASN A 297 -3.06 1.07 3.35
C ASN A 297 -2.00 1.09 2.22
N LYS A 298 -1.64 2.30 1.80
CA LYS A 298 -0.50 2.52 0.90
C LYS A 298 0.77 1.93 1.48
N HIS A 299 1.70 1.50 0.63
CA HIS A 299 2.99 1.02 1.13
C HIS A 299 3.68 2.07 2.00
N SER A 300 4.14 1.63 3.16
CA SER A 300 4.99 2.38 4.07
C SER A 300 6.39 2.57 3.46
N LEU A 301 7.15 3.53 4.01
CA LEU A 301 8.52 3.77 3.59
C LEU A 301 9.38 2.51 3.70
N THR A 302 9.25 1.76 4.79
CA THR A 302 10.03 0.54 5.05
C THR A 302 9.75 -0.55 4.02
N GLU A 303 8.47 -0.77 3.66
CA GLU A 303 8.09 -1.73 2.63
C GLU A 303 8.65 -1.33 1.26
N ILE A 304 8.61 -0.04 0.90
CA ILE A 304 9.16 0.45 -0.38
C ILE A 304 10.67 0.20 -0.44
N LYS A 305 11.40 0.48 0.65
CA LYS A 305 12.85 0.25 0.72
C LYS A 305 13.22 -1.22 0.56
N PHE A 306 12.39 -2.13 1.08
CA PHE A 306 12.62 -3.57 0.99
C PHE A 306 12.23 -4.13 -0.39
N LEU A 307 11.05 -3.77 -0.90
CA LEU A 307 10.48 -4.35 -2.12
C LEU A 307 11.08 -3.80 -3.41
N ALA A 308 11.38 -2.50 -3.47
CA ALA A 308 11.82 -1.89 -4.73
C ALA A 308 13.15 -2.48 -5.27
N PRO A 309 14.19 -2.74 -4.45
CA PRO A 309 15.40 -3.43 -4.91
C PRO A 309 15.14 -4.87 -5.36
N LEU A 310 14.26 -5.59 -4.66
CA LEU A 310 13.93 -6.99 -4.98
C LEU A 310 13.26 -7.11 -6.34
N ILE A 311 12.28 -6.25 -6.62
CA ILE A 311 11.55 -6.26 -7.90
C ILE A 311 12.46 -5.85 -9.05
N ARG A 312 13.37 -4.90 -8.81
CA ARG A 312 14.38 -4.50 -9.80
C ARG A 312 15.34 -5.64 -10.13
N ALA A 313 15.69 -6.46 -9.15
CA ALA A 313 16.51 -7.65 -9.34
C ALA A 313 15.76 -8.73 -10.12
N ALA A 314 14.49 -8.95 -9.79
CA ALA A 314 13.60 -9.92 -10.45
C ALA A 314 13.32 -9.57 -11.93
N GLN A 315 13.37 -8.29 -12.32
CA GLN A 315 13.03 -7.82 -13.68
C GLN A 315 11.66 -8.35 -14.15
N ASP A 316 10.63 -8.23 -13.31
CA ASP A 316 9.28 -8.75 -13.55
C ASP A 316 9.18 -10.27 -13.79
N ARG A 317 10.23 -11.05 -13.46
CA ARG A 317 10.27 -12.51 -13.60
C ARG A 317 10.60 -13.18 -12.28
N ALA A 318 9.96 -14.30 -12.01
CA ALA A 318 10.17 -15.08 -10.79
C ALA A 318 11.17 -16.21 -11.09
N VAL A 319 12.43 -16.04 -10.67
CA VAL A 319 13.48 -17.06 -10.85
C VAL A 319 13.98 -17.57 -9.51
N THR A 320 14.34 -16.65 -8.60
CA THR A 320 14.83 -16.97 -7.25
C THR A 320 13.69 -16.98 -6.23
N LYS A 321 13.88 -17.64 -5.08
CA LYS A 321 12.90 -17.68 -3.97
C LYS A 321 12.44 -16.27 -3.60
N ASN A 322 13.37 -15.33 -3.43
CA ASN A 322 13.09 -13.93 -3.09
C ASN A 322 12.27 -13.20 -4.17
N ASP A 323 12.42 -13.56 -5.45
CA ASP A 323 11.63 -12.94 -6.53
C ASP A 323 10.16 -13.34 -6.44
N TYR A 324 9.87 -14.62 -6.11
CA TYR A 324 8.50 -15.08 -5.85
C TYR A 324 7.90 -14.33 -4.65
N GLU A 325 8.66 -14.16 -3.57
CA GLU A 325 8.22 -13.42 -2.39
C GLU A 325 7.89 -11.96 -2.72
N GLY A 326 8.82 -11.25 -3.37
CA GLY A 326 8.64 -9.84 -3.72
C GLY A 326 7.48 -9.60 -4.69
N LEU A 327 7.30 -10.47 -5.69
CA LEU A 327 6.17 -10.37 -6.61
C LEU A 327 4.85 -10.63 -5.90
N ILE A 328 4.75 -11.69 -5.10
CA ILE A 328 3.49 -12.02 -4.43
C ILE A 328 3.12 -10.93 -3.42
N GLN A 329 4.05 -10.43 -2.60
CA GLN A 329 3.78 -9.33 -1.67
C GLN A 329 3.33 -8.05 -2.38
N THR A 330 3.89 -7.75 -3.55
CA THR A 330 3.51 -6.56 -4.33
C THR A 330 2.07 -6.64 -4.82
N TYR A 331 1.67 -7.78 -5.37
CA TYR A 331 0.34 -7.97 -5.95
C TYR A 331 -0.71 -8.33 -4.88
N LYS A 332 -0.30 -8.85 -3.72
CA LYS A 332 -1.16 -9.29 -2.62
C LYS A 332 -0.66 -8.75 -1.26
N PRO A 333 -0.94 -7.46 -0.95
CA PRO A 333 -0.80 -6.84 0.38
C PRO A 333 -1.16 -7.70 1.58
N GLN A 334 -2.25 -8.43 1.40
CA GLN A 334 -2.93 -9.15 2.45
C GLN A 334 -2.12 -10.34 2.96
N ILE A 335 -0.97 -10.63 2.34
CA ILE A 335 -0.05 -11.65 2.80
C ILE A 335 0.95 -10.94 3.69
N GLU A 336 0.79 -11.13 4.99
CA GLU A 336 1.68 -10.56 6.01
C GLU A 336 3.08 -11.15 5.91
N SER A 337 3.15 -12.46 5.65
CA SER A 337 4.41 -13.16 5.50
C SER A 337 4.28 -14.29 4.49
N ILE A 338 5.38 -14.54 3.79
CA ILE A 338 5.48 -15.58 2.77
C ILE A 338 6.79 -16.34 2.96
N SER A 339 6.76 -17.63 2.68
CA SER A 339 7.94 -18.48 2.60
C SER A 339 7.88 -19.28 1.30
N VAL A 340 8.97 -19.25 0.54
CA VAL A 340 9.08 -19.97 -0.73
C VAL A 340 10.25 -20.94 -0.68
N TRP A 341 10.02 -22.20 -1.04
CA TRP A 341 11.07 -23.21 -1.15
C TRP A 341 10.94 -24.05 -2.42
N GLY A 342 12.08 -24.57 -2.86
CA GLY A 342 12.14 -25.45 -4.03
C GLY A 342 11.64 -26.84 -3.66
N GLY A 343 11.05 -27.55 -4.61
CA GLY A 343 10.61 -28.92 -4.38
C GLY A 343 11.75 -29.90 -4.10
N GLU A 344 12.99 -29.54 -4.44
CA GLU A 344 14.21 -30.24 -4.05
C GLU A 344 14.50 -30.18 -2.54
N ASP A 345 14.07 -29.10 -1.87
CA ASP A 345 14.22 -28.88 -0.43
C ASP A 345 13.01 -29.41 0.37
N ASN A 346 11.97 -29.87 -0.32
CA ASN A 346 10.76 -30.38 0.30
C ASN A 346 10.99 -31.79 0.86
N ASP A 347 10.31 -32.17 1.95
CA ASP A 347 10.30 -33.53 2.48
C ASP A 347 8.89 -34.13 2.36
N PRO A 348 8.66 -35.13 1.49
CA PRO A 348 9.60 -35.75 0.55
C PRO A 348 9.92 -34.85 -0.67
N PRO A 349 11.09 -35.02 -1.32
CA PRO A 349 11.48 -34.18 -2.46
C PRO A 349 10.60 -34.39 -3.69
N ILE A 350 10.10 -33.29 -4.27
CA ILE A 350 9.28 -33.29 -5.50
C ILE A 350 9.85 -32.29 -6.50
N TYR A 351 10.69 -32.77 -7.42
CA TYR A 351 11.32 -31.92 -8.44
C TYR A 351 10.32 -31.30 -9.43
N GLY A 352 10.66 -30.12 -9.95
CA GLY A 352 9.82 -29.39 -10.93
C GLY A 352 8.68 -28.59 -10.30
N LYS A 353 8.57 -28.61 -8.98
CA LYS A 353 7.62 -27.80 -8.22
C LYS A 353 8.32 -26.74 -7.38
N ILE A 354 7.63 -25.63 -7.16
CA ILE A 354 8.01 -24.63 -6.16
C ILE A 354 6.86 -24.51 -5.17
N PHE A 355 7.18 -24.60 -3.89
CA PHE A 355 6.20 -24.54 -2.82
C PHE A 355 6.18 -23.14 -2.21
N ILE A 356 4.98 -22.68 -1.94
CA ILE A 356 4.72 -21.34 -1.42
C ILE A 356 3.76 -21.51 -0.25
N SER A 357 4.16 -21.02 0.92
CA SER A 357 3.26 -20.87 2.06
C SER A 357 3.12 -19.40 2.38
N ALA A 358 1.88 -18.95 2.59
CA ALA A 358 1.56 -17.54 2.78
C ALA A 358 0.52 -17.40 3.90
N LYS A 359 0.84 -16.55 4.87
CA LYS A 359 -0.03 -16.20 5.99
C LYS A 359 -0.76 -14.90 5.65
N PRO A 360 -2.11 -14.88 5.66
CA PRO A 360 -2.83 -13.64 5.48
C PRO A 360 -2.75 -12.75 6.73
N THR A 361 -2.89 -11.43 6.56
CA THR A 361 -2.99 -10.45 7.66
C THR A 361 -4.23 -10.68 8.53
N ALA A 362 -5.29 -11.24 7.94
CA ALA A 362 -6.51 -11.62 8.64
C ALA A 362 -6.79 -13.11 8.41
N GLY A 363 -6.76 -13.90 9.50
CA GLY A 363 -6.95 -15.34 9.46
C GLY A 363 -5.65 -16.14 9.50
N LEU A 364 -5.78 -17.46 9.37
CA LEU A 364 -4.65 -18.41 9.42
C LEU A 364 -4.35 -19.06 8.07
N VAL A 365 -5.29 -19.02 7.13
CA VAL A 365 -5.12 -19.65 5.81
C VAL A 365 -5.71 -18.78 4.72
N LEU A 366 -5.16 -18.88 3.53
CA LEU A 366 -5.68 -18.18 2.35
C LEU A 366 -6.92 -18.89 1.82
N ASP A 367 -7.90 -18.12 1.36
CA ASP A 367 -9.05 -18.67 0.62
C ASP A 367 -8.58 -19.31 -0.71
N GLU A 368 -9.21 -20.42 -1.11
CA GLU A 368 -8.88 -21.14 -2.35
C GLU A 368 -8.96 -20.23 -3.60
N ALA A 369 -9.94 -19.32 -3.65
CA ALA A 369 -10.06 -18.35 -4.74
C ALA A 369 -8.84 -17.42 -4.85
N VAL A 370 -8.24 -17.04 -3.71
CA VAL A 370 -7.03 -16.21 -3.67
C VAL A 370 -5.81 -17.03 -4.09
N LYS A 371 -5.72 -18.30 -3.67
CA LYS A 371 -4.67 -19.23 -4.11
C LYS A 371 -4.68 -19.38 -5.64
N ASP A 372 -5.85 -19.55 -6.24
CA ASP A 372 -6.00 -19.66 -7.69
C ASP A 372 -5.65 -18.37 -8.42
N GLU A 373 -6.02 -17.21 -7.85
CA GLU A 373 -5.65 -15.92 -8.41
C GLU A 373 -4.12 -15.72 -8.44
N ILE A 374 -3.43 -16.10 -7.35
CA ILE A 374 -1.96 -16.00 -7.29
C ILE A 374 -1.32 -16.91 -8.35
N LYS A 375 -1.77 -18.16 -8.46
CA LYS A 375 -1.24 -19.11 -9.43
C LYS A 375 -1.48 -18.66 -10.87
N ASN A 376 -2.71 -18.29 -11.22
CA ASN A 376 -3.12 -18.10 -12.60
C ASN A 376 -2.88 -16.67 -13.12
N THR A 377 -3.03 -15.66 -12.26
CA THR A 377 -2.95 -14.25 -12.69
C THR A 377 -1.54 -13.69 -12.51
N ILE A 378 -0.87 -14.04 -11.41
CA ILE A 378 0.41 -13.44 -11.03
C ILE A 378 1.57 -14.32 -11.51
N LEU A 379 1.59 -15.59 -11.09
CA LEU A 379 2.74 -16.47 -11.30
C LEU A 379 2.79 -17.06 -12.71
N ALA A 380 1.65 -17.41 -13.32
CA ALA A 380 1.63 -18.03 -14.65
C ALA A 380 2.31 -17.19 -15.74
N LYS A 381 2.24 -15.85 -15.64
CA LYS A 381 2.85 -14.93 -16.62
C LYS A 381 4.34 -14.64 -16.37
N ARG A 382 4.84 -14.92 -15.17
CA ARG A 382 6.16 -14.47 -14.69
C ARG A 382 7.10 -15.59 -14.28
N LYS A 383 6.59 -16.81 -14.10
CA LYS A 383 7.37 -17.99 -13.72
C LYS A 383 8.21 -18.53 -14.87
N VAL A 384 9.25 -19.27 -14.52
CA VAL A 384 9.94 -20.15 -15.47
C VAL A 384 8.98 -21.26 -15.91
N LEU A 385 8.88 -21.49 -17.23
CA LEU A 385 7.91 -22.42 -17.83
C LEU A 385 7.98 -23.84 -17.23
N ALA A 386 9.17 -24.28 -16.83
CA ALA A 386 9.43 -25.62 -16.29
C ALA A 386 8.97 -25.82 -14.84
N LEU A 387 8.70 -24.76 -14.07
CA LEU A 387 8.34 -24.85 -12.66
C LEU A 387 6.82 -24.70 -12.46
N MET A 388 6.25 -25.56 -11.62
CA MET A 388 4.84 -25.49 -11.24
C MET A 388 4.71 -25.00 -9.79
N PRO A 389 4.12 -23.80 -9.55
CA PRO A 389 3.90 -23.31 -8.20
C PRO A 389 2.74 -24.04 -7.54
N GLU A 390 2.97 -24.51 -6.33
CA GLU A 390 1.99 -25.13 -5.45
C GLU A 390 1.92 -24.33 -4.14
N ILE A 391 0.70 -23.93 -3.76
CA ILE A 391 0.47 -23.16 -2.54
C ILE A 391 -0.05 -24.12 -1.49
N ILE A 392 0.65 -24.20 -0.35
CA ILE A 392 0.32 -25.07 0.79
C ILE A 392 0.02 -24.20 2.00
N ASP A 393 -0.99 -24.60 2.77
CA ASP A 393 -1.36 -23.89 3.98
C ASP A 393 -0.29 -24.03 5.07
N PRO A 394 0.00 -22.96 5.82
CA PRO A 394 1.00 -23.01 6.89
C PRO A 394 0.54 -23.84 8.08
N GLU A 395 1.49 -24.52 8.72
CA GLU A 395 1.31 -25.14 10.04
C GLU A 395 1.77 -24.18 11.14
N TYR A 396 0.97 -24.06 12.21
CA TYR A 396 1.23 -23.14 13.30
C TYR A 396 1.66 -23.87 14.58
N LEU A 397 2.76 -23.41 15.17
CA LEU A 397 3.20 -23.84 16.50
C LEU A 397 2.73 -22.82 17.54
N TYR A 398 1.93 -23.27 18.50
CA TYR A 398 1.48 -22.44 19.62
C TYR A 398 2.42 -22.59 20.81
N LEU A 399 2.89 -21.48 21.38
CA LEU A 399 3.73 -21.45 22.56
C LEU A 399 2.91 -21.03 23.79
N GLY A 400 2.88 -21.89 24.81
CA GLY A 400 2.32 -21.57 26.13
C GLY A 400 3.41 -21.02 27.06
N LEU A 401 3.35 -19.73 27.39
CA LEU A 401 4.33 -19.07 28.26
C LEU A 401 3.76 -18.81 29.66
N ASP A 402 4.48 -19.25 30.71
CA ASP A 402 4.28 -18.82 32.10
C ASP A 402 5.34 -17.77 32.45
N VAL A 403 4.93 -16.50 32.59
CA VAL A 403 5.84 -15.38 32.82
C VAL A 403 5.72 -14.90 34.26
N ARG A 404 6.83 -14.99 35.01
CA ARG A 404 6.93 -14.50 36.39
C ARG A 404 7.89 -13.32 36.44
N VAL A 405 7.39 -12.16 36.86
CA VAL A 405 8.15 -10.91 36.90
C VAL A 405 8.32 -10.45 38.35
N LYS A 406 9.54 -10.03 38.69
CA LYS A 406 9.82 -9.33 39.96
C LYS A 406 10.00 -7.84 39.68
N TYR A 407 9.25 -7.01 40.40
CA TYR A 407 9.31 -5.55 40.29
C TYR A 407 9.44 -4.90 41.67
N ASN A 408 10.03 -3.70 41.70
CA ASN A 408 10.20 -2.91 42.91
C ASN A 408 9.00 -1.96 43.11
N THR A 409 8.24 -2.17 44.18
CA THR A 409 7.05 -1.37 44.51
C THR A 409 7.33 0.09 44.82
N THR A 410 8.58 0.47 45.14
CA THR A 410 8.93 1.88 45.44
C THR A 410 9.21 2.71 44.19
N LEU A 411 9.57 2.05 43.07
CA LEU A 411 9.82 2.69 41.78
C LEU A 411 8.61 2.59 40.85
N ALA A 412 7.72 1.63 41.09
CA ALA A 412 6.52 1.43 40.30
C ALA A 412 5.55 2.60 40.45
N SER A 413 5.34 3.35 39.35
CA SER A 413 4.32 4.40 39.27
C SER A 413 2.91 3.84 39.01
N GLN A 414 2.83 2.56 38.61
CA GLN A 414 1.61 1.87 38.17
C GLN A 414 1.18 0.79 39.16
N GLY A 415 -0.13 0.55 39.24
CA GLY A 415 -0.69 -0.55 40.02
C GLY A 415 -0.37 -1.93 39.44
N THR A 416 -0.35 -2.96 40.30
CA THR A 416 0.01 -4.35 39.94
C THR A 416 -0.80 -4.93 38.78
N SER A 417 -2.11 -4.69 38.78
CA SER A 417 -3.03 -5.12 37.71
C SER A 417 -2.73 -4.43 36.36
N ARG A 418 -2.26 -3.17 36.40
CA ARG A 418 -1.89 -2.42 35.20
C ARG A 418 -0.59 -2.95 34.60
N LEU A 419 0.41 -3.24 35.44
CA LEU A 419 1.65 -3.88 35.00
C LEU A 419 1.40 -5.26 34.38
N GLN A 420 0.53 -6.08 34.98
CA GLN A 420 0.16 -7.37 34.41
C GLN A 420 -0.51 -7.23 33.02
N SER A 421 -1.43 -6.29 32.87
CA SER A 421 -2.06 -6.00 31.58
C SER A 421 -1.06 -5.51 30.54
N LEU A 422 -0.10 -4.66 30.94
CA LEU A 422 0.96 -4.15 30.05
C LEU A 422 1.92 -5.26 29.60
N ILE A 423 2.33 -6.15 30.51
CA ILE A 423 3.18 -7.31 30.17
C ILE A 423 2.47 -8.22 29.17
N ARG A 424 1.17 -8.46 29.36
CA ARG A 424 0.36 -9.24 28.41
C ARG A 424 0.32 -8.56 27.04
N LEU A 425 -0.04 -7.28 26.98
CA LEU A 425 -0.11 -6.52 25.73
C LEU A 425 1.26 -6.46 25.02
N LYS A 426 2.34 -6.24 25.77
CA LYS A 426 3.70 -6.22 25.21
C LYS A 426 4.11 -7.59 24.66
N THR A 427 3.71 -8.67 25.34
CA THR A 427 3.90 -10.02 24.84
C THR A 427 3.14 -10.22 23.53
N GLU A 428 1.86 -9.89 23.48
CA GLU A 428 1.06 -9.97 22.25
C GLU A 428 1.67 -9.16 21.10
N ASN A 429 2.12 -7.93 21.36
CA ASN A 429 2.79 -7.10 20.35
C ASN A 429 4.12 -7.70 19.89
N TYR A 430 4.91 -8.28 20.80
CA TYR A 430 6.16 -8.96 20.42
C TYR A 430 5.89 -10.14 19.48
N PHE A 431 4.83 -10.91 19.73
CA PHE A 431 4.44 -11.97 18.81
C PHE A 431 4.01 -11.41 17.45
N ASN A 432 3.11 -10.43 17.42
CA ASN A 432 2.60 -9.82 16.18
C ASN A 432 3.70 -9.15 15.34
N ASP A 433 4.62 -8.42 15.97
CA ASP A 433 5.59 -7.60 15.23
C ASP A 433 6.81 -8.41 14.75
N GLU A 434 7.25 -9.40 15.54
CA GLU A 434 8.54 -10.07 15.38
C GLU A 434 8.45 -11.56 15.04
N LEU A 435 7.49 -12.30 15.61
CA LEU A 435 7.46 -13.77 15.53
C LEU A 435 6.40 -14.31 14.57
N GLU A 436 5.36 -13.53 14.30
CA GLU A 436 4.27 -13.91 13.42
C GLU A 436 4.63 -13.89 11.92
N LYS A 437 5.91 -13.70 11.61
CA LYS A 437 6.52 -13.76 10.27
C LYS A 437 7.27 -15.08 10.08
N PHE A 438 7.26 -15.61 8.86
CA PHE A 438 8.04 -16.81 8.52
C PHE A 438 9.54 -16.60 8.73
N ASN A 439 10.25 -17.70 8.98
CA ASN A 439 11.71 -17.77 9.16
C ASN A 439 12.21 -16.85 10.29
N LYS A 440 11.43 -16.72 11.36
CA LYS A 440 11.80 -16.02 12.59
C LYS A 440 11.93 -17.00 13.74
N ASP A 441 13.08 -16.95 14.39
CA ASP A 441 13.36 -17.75 15.56
C ASP A 441 12.85 -17.04 16.82
N PHE A 442 12.16 -17.80 17.68
CA PHE A 442 11.85 -17.32 19.02
C PHE A 442 13.12 -17.31 19.88
N VAL A 443 13.71 -16.12 20.06
CA VAL A 443 14.89 -15.94 20.90
C VAL A 443 14.47 -15.48 22.29
N TYR A 444 14.51 -16.41 23.25
CA TYR A 444 14.09 -16.19 24.64
C TYR A 444 14.73 -14.94 25.29
N TYR A 445 16.03 -14.71 25.05
CA TYR A 445 16.73 -13.54 25.61
C TYR A 445 16.21 -12.20 25.08
N LYS A 446 15.87 -12.13 23.78
CA LYS A 446 15.32 -10.91 23.17
C LYS A 446 13.95 -10.58 23.78
N TYR A 447 13.13 -11.61 23.99
CA TYR A 447 11.83 -11.48 24.65
C TYR A 447 11.96 -10.96 26.10
N ILE A 448 12.89 -11.49 26.89
CA ILE A 448 13.13 -10.98 28.26
C ILE A 448 13.55 -9.51 28.25
N ASN A 449 14.46 -9.13 27.36
CA ASN A 449 14.93 -7.74 27.30
C ASN A 449 13.80 -6.76 26.95
N GLU A 450 12.89 -7.14 26.04
CA GLU A 450 11.69 -6.35 25.74
C GLU A 450 10.75 -6.20 26.94
N LEU A 451 10.67 -7.20 27.81
CA LEU A 451 9.89 -7.12 29.05
C LEU A 451 10.60 -6.28 30.12
N GLN A 452 11.92 -6.37 30.24
CA GLN A 452 12.70 -5.58 31.21
C GLN A 452 12.68 -4.08 30.87
N ASN A 453 12.72 -3.73 29.58
CA ASN A 453 12.64 -2.34 29.11
C ASN A 453 11.22 -1.75 29.15
N LEU A 454 10.21 -2.50 29.62
CA LEU A 454 8.85 -2.02 29.70
C LEU A 454 8.67 -0.96 30.79
N ASP A 455 9.31 -1.16 31.94
CA ASP A 455 9.22 -0.27 33.10
C ASP A 455 10.49 -0.39 33.94
N ASP A 456 11.07 0.75 34.32
CA ASP A 456 12.31 0.83 35.12
C ASP A 456 12.18 0.16 36.51
N SER A 457 10.94 -0.10 36.96
CA SER A 457 10.69 -0.84 38.21
C SER A 457 10.86 -2.36 38.07
N ILE A 458 10.95 -2.91 36.86
CA ILE A 458 11.13 -4.35 36.63
C ILE A 458 12.59 -4.73 36.89
N THR A 459 12.80 -5.71 37.76
CA THR A 459 14.14 -6.11 38.23
C THR A 459 14.59 -7.47 37.72
N SER A 460 13.66 -8.40 37.45
CA SER A 460 13.96 -9.70 36.83
C SER A 460 12.74 -10.36 36.21
#